data_AF-A0A9E0PLU6-F1
#
_entry.id   AF-A0A9E0PLU6-F1
#
_cell.length_a   1.000
_cell.length_b   1.000
_cell.length_c   1.000
_cell.angle_alpha   90.00
_cell.angle_beta   90.00
_cell.angle_gamma   90.00
#
_symmetry.space_group_name_H-M   'P 1'
#
loop_
_entity.id
_entity.type
_entity.pdbx_description
1 polymer ?
#
loop_
_entity_poly.entity_id
_entity_poly.type
_entity_poly.pdbx_seq_one_letter_code
_entity_poly.pdbx_strand_id
1 'polypeptide(L)'
;MRTSKSSISEFLHLNERNLFWLFVASGLVFIANWFLGTHGYFEIENDRLRQLLSAVSMCTPVIGIIVLFSQECRNEIPVIAALVFFSMLLMWPTATITCFAILLFCWTNNSRALGIGILVIVQVFAGILILAERKEAVKIIEITTLQTAKHNLVLRGLTTDGTFCTSLALQEDYPVINGLRLVKTFYRLKDKDYDYRKELFSLSLVDDNHAGLVIQHGPRSQRVVIDLTIKNRWSEFDENVY
;
A
#
# COMPACT_ATOMS: atom_id res chain seq x y z
N MET A 1 2.71 -55.12 -10.28
CA MET A 1 3.75 -54.15 -9.86
C MET A 1 3.05 -52.90 -9.33
N ARG A 2 3.10 -52.66 -8.00
CA ARG A 2 2.73 -51.35 -7.43
C ARG A 2 3.94 -50.44 -7.64
N THR A 3 3.84 -49.49 -8.57
CA THR A 3 4.81 -48.40 -8.65
C THR A 3 4.62 -47.55 -7.39
N SER A 4 5.61 -47.53 -6.49
CA SER A 4 5.56 -46.60 -5.36
C SER A 4 5.58 -45.19 -5.94
N LYS A 5 4.48 -44.46 -5.81
CA LYS A 5 4.46 -43.02 -6.16
C LYS A 5 5.58 -42.34 -5.37
N SER A 6 6.34 -41.47 -6.03
CA SER A 6 7.36 -40.68 -5.34
C SER A 6 6.67 -39.81 -4.28
N SER A 7 7.33 -39.58 -3.14
CA SER A 7 6.80 -38.75 -2.04
C SER A 7 6.36 -37.37 -2.49
N ILE A 8 7.02 -36.81 -3.52
CA ILE A 8 6.66 -35.54 -4.15
C ILE A 8 5.33 -35.65 -4.90
N SER A 9 5.12 -36.72 -5.69
CA SER A 9 3.86 -36.91 -6.42
C SER A 9 2.68 -37.06 -5.47
N GLU A 10 2.86 -37.75 -4.35
CA GLU A 10 1.83 -37.89 -3.33
C GLU A 10 1.53 -36.56 -2.61
N PHE A 11 2.57 -35.79 -2.28
CA PHE A 11 2.43 -34.45 -1.71
C PHE A 11 1.69 -33.48 -2.64
N LEU A 12 2.06 -33.44 -3.93
CA LEU A 12 1.43 -32.57 -4.93
C LEU A 12 -0.05 -32.92 -5.08
N HIS A 13 -0.39 -34.21 -5.13
CA HIS A 13 -1.76 -34.64 -5.32
C HIS A 13 -2.65 -34.39 -4.09
N LEU A 14 -2.08 -34.52 -2.89
CA LEU A 14 -2.79 -34.22 -1.63
C LEU A 14 -3.06 -32.72 -1.43
N ASN A 15 -2.25 -31.85 -2.06
CA ASN A 15 -2.31 -30.41 -1.84
C ASN A 15 -2.58 -29.58 -3.11
N GLU A 16 -3.02 -30.23 -4.19
CA GLU A 16 -3.25 -29.61 -5.51
C GLU A 16 -4.10 -28.34 -5.43
N ARG A 17 -5.19 -28.38 -4.65
CA ARG A 17 -6.07 -27.22 -4.43
C ARG A 17 -5.33 -26.05 -3.75
N ASN A 18 -4.48 -26.33 -2.78
CA ASN A 18 -3.73 -25.28 -2.06
C ASN A 18 -2.63 -24.69 -2.97
N LEU A 19 -1.98 -25.52 -3.79
CA LEU A 19 -1.00 -25.08 -4.80
C LEU A 19 -1.65 -24.16 -5.83
N PHE A 20 -2.84 -24.53 -6.30
CA PHE A 20 -3.61 -23.71 -7.22
C PHE A 20 -3.87 -22.31 -6.64
N TRP A 21 -4.35 -22.21 -5.39
CA TRP A 21 -4.64 -20.91 -4.78
C TRP A 21 -3.39 -20.12 -4.42
N LEU A 22 -2.28 -20.78 -4.07
CA LEU A 22 -0.99 -20.11 -3.89
C LEU A 22 -0.49 -19.50 -5.22
N PHE A 23 -0.69 -20.23 -6.33
CA PHE A 23 -0.39 -19.73 -7.67
C PHE A 23 -1.29 -18.54 -8.03
N VAL A 24 -2.61 -18.64 -7.80
CA VAL A 24 -3.56 -17.53 -8.00
C VAL A 24 -3.17 -16.31 -7.17
N ALA A 25 -2.86 -16.49 -5.89
CA ALA A 25 -2.41 -15.40 -5.02
C ALA A 25 -1.13 -14.74 -5.54
N SER A 26 -0.18 -15.52 -6.04
CA SER A 26 1.06 -15.00 -6.65
C SER A 26 0.77 -14.21 -7.93
N GLY A 27 -0.17 -14.67 -8.77
CA GLY A 27 -0.66 -13.92 -9.93
C GLY A 27 -1.35 -12.60 -9.53
N LEU A 28 -2.18 -12.63 -8.49
CA LEU A 28 -2.82 -11.43 -7.94
C LEU A 28 -1.80 -10.44 -7.39
N VAL A 29 -0.75 -10.90 -6.69
CA VAL A 29 0.36 -10.04 -6.23
C VAL A 29 1.06 -9.36 -7.41
N PHE A 30 1.30 -10.09 -8.49
CA PHE A 30 1.88 -9.52 -9.71
C PHE A 30 0.98 -8.42 -10.30
N ILE A 31 -0.32 -8.69 -10.44
CA ILE A 31 -1.30 -7.71 -10.94
C ILE A 31 -1.37 -6.49 -10.01
N ALA A 32 -1.40 -6.69 -8.69
CA ALA A 32 -1.43 -5.61 -7.72
C ALA A 32 -0.17 -4.74 -7.81
N ASN A 33 1.03 -5.34 -7.92
CA ASN A 33 2.27 -4.60 -8.09
C ASN A 33 2.29 -3.80 -9.40
N TRP A 34 1.84 -4.40 -10.50
CA TRP A 34 1.70 -3.70 -11.77
C TRP A 34 0.73 -2.51 -11.65
N PHE A 35 -0.40 -2.71 -10.98
CA PHE A 35 -1.39 -1.65 -10.74
C PHE A 35 -0.80 -0.53 -9.87
N LEU A 36 -0.16 -0.86 -8.75
CA LEU A 36 0.48 0.09 -7.85
C LEU A 36 1.54 0.94 -8.55
N GLY A 37 2.36 0.31 -9.42
CA GLY A 37 3.37 1.03 -10.20
C GLY A 37 2.78 1.92 -11.29
N THR A 38 1.64 1.54 -11.86
CA THR A 38 1.03 2.25 -13.00
C THR A 38 0.07 3.35 -12.56
N HIS A 39 -0.80 3.04 -11.62
CA HIS A 39 -1.95 3.84 -11.21
C HIS A 39 -1.82 4.41 -9.80
N GLY A 40 -1.02 3.79 -8.93
CA GLY A 40 -0.93 4.14 -7.51
C GLY A 40 -1.79 3.24 -6.63
N TYR A 41 -2.12 3.72 -5.43
CA TYR A 41 -2.81 2.94 -4.40
C TYR A 41 -4.15 3.58 -4.02
N PHE A 42 -5.05 2.78 -3.44
CA PHE A 42 -6.31 3.32 -2.92
C PHE A 42 -6.14 3.85 -1.51
N GLU A 43 -6.70 5.03 -1.27
CA GLU A 43 -6.71 5.66 0.04
C GLU A 43 -8.14 6.00 0.46
N ILE A 44 -8.44 5.71 1.72
CA ILE A 44 -9.71 6.06 2.37
C ILE A 44 -9.59 7.50 2.90
N GLU A 45 -10.47 8.37 2.45
CA GLU A 45 -10.44 9.81 2.78
C GLU A 45 -10.78 10.07 4.26
N ASN A 46 -11.58 9.20 4.87
CA ASN A 46 -11.93 9.32 6.28
C ASN A 46 -10.76 8.86 7.17
N ASP A 47 -10.07 9.82 7.78
CA ASP A 47 -8.92 9.57 8.66
C ASP A 47 -9.20 8.60 9.80
N ARG A 48 -10.38 8.70 10.45
CA ARG A 48 -10.75 7.82 11.57
C ARG A 48 -10.95 6.38 11.10
N LEU A 49 -11.63 6.22 9.97
CA LEU A 49 -11.85 4.91 9.37
C LEU A 49 -10.53 4.31 8.89
N ARG A 50 -9.66 5.11 8.24
CA ARG A 50 -8.32 4.70 7.82
C ARG A 50 -7.49 4.24 9.03
N GLN A 51 -7.48 5.01 10.12
CA GLN A 51 -6.78 4.63 11.35
C GLN A 51 -7.32 3.33 11.96
N LEU A 52 -8.64 3.18 12.03
CA LEU A 52 -9.27 1.95 12.54
C LEU A 52 -8.85 0.74 11.69
N LEU A 53 -8.93 0.86 10.37
CA LEU A 53 -8.59 -0.23 9.46
C LEU A 53 -7.10 -0.57 9.47
N SER A 54 -6.23 0.44 9.58
CA SER A 54 -4.80 0.23 9.79
C SER A 54 -4.52 -0.50 11.11
N ALA A 55 -5.22 -0.14 12.20
CA ALA A 55 -5.10 -0.84 13.48
C ALA A 55 -5.57 -2.30 13.37
N VAL A 56 -6.70 -2.55 12.68
CA VAL A 56 -7.17 -3.91 12.39
C VAL A 56 -6.15 -4.68 11.56
N SER A 57 -5.58 -4.06 10.52
CA SER A 57 -4.50 -4.65 9.70
C SER A 57 -3.27 -5.02 10.53
N MET A 58 -2.92 -4.26 11.56
CA MET A 58 -1.79 -4.59 12.44
C MET A 58 -2.08 -5.74 13.41
N CYS A 59 -3.35 -6.09 13.62
CA CYS A 59 -3.79 -7.24 14.41
C CYS A 59 -4.00 -8.50 13.56
N THR A 60 -3.88 -8.43 12.23
CA THR A 60 -4.07 -9.60 11.36
C THR A 60 -3.16 -10.77 11.69
N PRO A 61 -1.88 -10.62 12.12
CA PRO A 61 -1.07 -11.78 12.45
C PRO A 61 -1.67 -12.63 13.58
N VAL A 62 -2.34 -12.02 14.56
CA VAL A 62 -3.08 -12.76 15.61
C VAL A 62 -4.18 -13.62 15.01
N ILE A 63 -4.97 -13.04 14.10
CA ILE A 63 -6.03 -13.76 13.39
C ILE A 63 -5.42 -14.92 12.57
N GLY A 64 -4.31 -14.66 11.86
CA GLY A 64 -3.62 -15.69 11.08
C GLY A 64 -3.07 -16.84 11.91
N ILE A 65 -2.59 -16.57 13.12
CA ILE A 65 -2.17 -17.61 14.08
C ILE A 65 -3.36 -18.50 14.46
N ILE A 66 -4.51 -17.90 14.80
CA ILE A 66 -5.73 -18.64 15.14
C ILE A 66 -6.18 -19.52 13.97
N VAL A 67 -6.16 -18.97 12.76
CA VAL A 67 -6.49 -19.71 11.53
C VAL A 67 -5.55 -20.92 11.36
N LEU A 68 -4.24 -20.75 11.51
CA LEU A 68 -3.26 -21.85 11.40
C LEU A 68 -3.44 -22.94 12.48
N PHE A 69 -4.01 -22.61 13.65
CA PHE A 69 -4.37 -23.58 14.66
C PHE A 69 -5.64 -24.39 14.33
N SER A 70 -6.58 -23.84 13.56
CA SER A 70 -7.93 -24.40 13.37
C SER A 70 -8.03 -25.65 12.47
N GLN A 71 -6.92 -26.15 11.92
CA GLN A 71 -6.79 -27.35 11.07
C GLN A 71 -7.59 -27.39 9.75
N GLU A 72 -8.73 -26.70 9.61
CA GLU A 72 -9.71 -26.84 8.52
C GLU A 72 -9.81 -25.63 7.56
N CYS A 73 -8.70 -24.94 7.28
CA CYS A 73 -8.72 -23.74 6.43
C CYS A 73 -9.07 -23.98 4.94
N ARG A 74 -9.43 -25.20 4.51
CA ARG A 74 -9.53 -25.57 3.08
C ARG A 74 -10.54 -24.76 2.27
N ASN A 75 -11.62 -24.29 2.91
CA ASN A 75 -12.68 -23.52 2.24
C ASN A 75 -12.44 -22.01 2.26
N GLU A 76 -11.55 -21.53 3.12
CA GLU A 76 -11.30 -20.10 3.32
C GLU A 76 -10.11 -19.58 2.48
N ILE A 77 -9.29 -20.49 1.95
CA ILE A 77 -8.13 -20.20 1.09
C ILE A 77 -8.45 -19.24 -0.08
N PRO A 78 -9.57 -19.36 -0.82
CA PRO A 78 -9.92 -18.39 -1.87
C PRO A 78 -10.11 -16.97 -1.33
N VAL A 79 -10.74 -16.84 -0.16
CA VAL A 79 -10.97 -15.56 0.51
C VAL A 79 -9.63 -14.96 0.94
N ILE A 80 -8.74 -15.78 1.51
CA ILE A 80 -7.40 -15.36 1.92
C ILE A 80 -6.59 -14.88 0.70
N ALA A 81 -6.66 -15.59 -0.44
CA ALA A 81 -5.99 -15.18 -1.67
C ALA A 81 -6.53 -13.84 -2.22
N ALA A 82 -7.85 -13.61 -2.17
CA ALA A 82 -8.43 -12.33 -2.54
C ALA A 82 -8.01 -11.20 -1.58
N LEU A 83 -7.94 -11.48 -0.28
CA LEU A 83 -7.50 -10.51 0.73
C LEU A 83 -6.07 -10.03 0.49
N VAL A 84 -5.16 -10.89 0.02
CA VAL A 84 -3.79 -10.50 -0.38
C VAL A 84 -3.84 -9.37 -1.43
N PHE A 85 -4.70 -9.50 -2.44
CA PHE A 85 -4.83 -8.51 -3.49
C PHE A 85 -5.31 -7.16 -2.95
N PHE A 86 -6.43 -7.16 -2.20
CA PHE A 86 -7.00 -5.93 -1.66
C PHE A 86 -6.09 -5.26 -0.63
N SER A 87 -5.40 -6.04 0.21
CA SER A 87 -4.47 -5.48 1.20
C SER A 87 -3.25 -4.83 0.54
N MET A 88 -2.78 -5.36 -0.60
CA MET A 88 -1.74 -4.70 -1.38
C MET A 88 -2.21 -3.39 -1.99
N LEU A 89 -3.40 -3.37 -2.59
CA LEU A 89 -3.98 -2.18 -3.20
C LEU A 89 -4.22 -1.04 -2.20
N LEU A 90 -4.47 -1.38 -0.93
CA LEU A 90 -4.64 -0.44 0.19
C LEU A 90 -3.34 -0.15 0.96
N MET A 91 -2.18 -0.65 0.48
CA MET A 91 -0.87 -0.47 1.12
C MET A 91 -0.86 -0.93 2.60
N TRP A 92 -1.47 -2.07 2.89
CA TRP A 92 -1.51 -2.71 4.20
C TRP A 92 -0.56 -3.93 4.27
N PRO A 93 0.75 -3.71 4.46
CA PRO A 93 1.76 -4.77 4.36
C PRO A 93 1.60 -5.85 5.41
N THR A 94 1.14 -5.52 6.62
CA THR A 94 0.94 -6.50 7.70
C THR A 94 -0.15 -7.52 7.35
N ALA A 95 -1.28 -7.06 6.82
CA ALA A 95 -2.36 -7.91 6.33
C ALA A 95 -1.89 -8.80 5.16
N THR A 96 -1.18 -8.21 4.19
CA THR A 96 -0.63 -8.94 3.04
C THR A 96 0.32 -10.06 3.47
N ILE A 97 1.31 -9.74 4.31
CA ILE A 97 2.30 -10.71 4.81
C ILE A 97 1.60 -11.81 5.60
N THR A 98 0.62 -11.45 6.43
CA THR A 98 -0.15 -12.42 7.21
C THR A 98 -0.87 -13.42 6.30
N CYS A 99 -1.62 -12.93 5.33
CA CYS A 99 -2.39 -13.78 4.41
C CYS A 99 -1.46 -14.69 3.60
N PHE A 100 -0.31 -14.17 3.15
CA PHE A 100 0.69 -14.96 2.42
C PHE A 100 1.32 -16.05 3.30
N ALA A 101 1.63 -15.74 4.56
CA ALA A 101 2.13 -16.74 5.51
C ALA A 101 1.12 -17.86 5.75
N ILE A 102 -0.18 -17.55 5.87
CA ILE A 102 -1.22 -18.59 6.01
C ILE A 102 -1.22 -19.50 4.77
N LEU A 103 -1.22 -18.92 3.57
CA LEU A 103 -1.20 -19.68 2.31
C LEU A 103 0.04 -20.56 2.18
N LEU A 104 1.21 -20.10 2.63
CA LEU A 104 2.46 -20.87 2.58
C LEU A 104 2.56 -21.99 3.63
N PHE A 105 1.92 -21.84 4.79
CA PHE A 105 2.20 -22.69 5.94
C PHE A 105 1.04 -23.55 6.43
N CYS A 106 -0.17 -23.39 5.87
CA CYS A 106 -1.37 -24.17 6.27
C CYS A 106 -1.38 -25.68 5.92
N TRP A 107 -0.32 -26.20 5.30
CA TRP A 107 -0.24 -27.50 4.61
C TRP A 107 -0.14 -28.71 5.54
N THR A 108 0.78 -28.66 6.50
CA THR A 108 1.11 -29.74 7.43
C THR A 108 1.26 -29.19 8.85
N ASN A 109 1.18 -30.04 9.87
CA ASN A 109 1.38 -29.58 11.26
C ASN A 109 2.76 -28.94 11.48
N ASN A 110 3.81 -29.49 10.85
CA ASN A 110 5.16 -28.94 10.94
C ASN A 110 5.28 -27.58 10.24
N SER A 111 4.71 -27.44 9.04
CA SER A 111 4.71 -26.15 8.33
C SER A 111 3.87 -25.11 9.08
N ARG A 112 2.74 -25.50 9.68
CA ARG A 112 1.87 -24.61 10.46
C ARG A 112 2.61 -24.04 11.67
N ALA A 113 3.35 -24.87 12.39
CA ALA A 113 4.16 -24.43 13.52
C ALA A 113 5.20 -23.37 13.08
N LEU A 114 5.84 -23.56 11.92
CA LEU A 114 6.76 -22.59 11.35
C LEU A 114 6.05 -21.29 10.96
N GLY A 115 4.87 -21.38 10.33
CA GLY A 115 4.04 -20.22 9.99
C GLY A 115 3.61 -19.41 11.21
N ILE A 116 3.20 -20.09 12.30
CA ILE A 116 2.87 -19.45 13.58
C ILE A 116 4.09 -18.70 14.12
N GLY A 117 5.28 -19.32 14.12
CA GLY A 117 6.52 -18.67 14.54
C GLY A 117 6.80 -17.38 13.77
N ILE A 118 6.66 -17.42 12.45
CA ILE A 118 6.82 -16.22 11.60
C ILE A 118 5.79 -15.15 11.96
N LEU A 119 4.51 -15.52 12.09
CA LEU A 119 3.45 -14.55 12.42
C LEU A 119 3.62 -13.92 13.80
N VAL A 120 4.14 -14.67 14.79
CA VAL A 120 4.50 -14.11 16.11
C VAL A 120 5.59 -13.04 15.95
N ILE A 121 6.62 -13.31 15.13
CA ILE A 121 7.67 -12.32 14.84
C ILE A 121 7.06 -11.08 14.18
N VAL A 122 6.23 -11.25 13.14
CA VAL A 122 5.55 -10.14 12.46
C VAL A 122 4.70 -9.34 13.45
N GLN A 123 3.98 -10.00 14.36
CA GLN A 123 3.16 -9.33 15.37
C GLN A 123 4.00 -8.49 16.34
N VAL A 124 5.15 -9.00 16.77
CA VAL A 124 6.08 -8.28 17.65
C VAL A 124 6.62 -7.04 16.95
N PHE A 125 7.07 -7.16 15.69
CA PHE A 125 7.52 -6.02 14.91
C PHE A 125 6.41 -4.99 14.67
N ALA A 126 5.20 -5.44 14.34
CA ALA A 126 4.04 -4.55 14.21
C ALA A 126 3.75 -3.81 15.53
N GLY A 127 3.84 -4.49 16.68
CA GLY A 127 3.68 -3.89 18.00
C GLY A 127 4.77 -2.85 18.31
N ILE A 128 6.03 -3.12 17.97
CA ILE A 128 7.13 -2.16 18.12
C ILE A 128 6.90 -0.92 17.25
N LEU A 129 6.44 -1.10 16.01
CA LEU A 129 6.11 0.00 15.11
C LEU A 129 4.99 0.87 15.68
N ILE A 130 3.92 0.27 16.22
CA ILE A 130 2.83 1.03 16.88
C ILE A 130 3.36 1.84 18.06
N LEU A 131 4.23 1.26 18.89
CA LEU A 131 4.79 1.95 20.06
C LEU A 131 5.76 3.07 19.65
N ALA A 132 6.47 2.91 18.54
CA ALA A 132 7.32 3.95 17.97
C ALA A 132 6.49 5.09 17.36
N GLU A 133 5.48 4.77 16.54
CA GLU A 133 4.59 5.76 15.93
C GLU A 133 3.78 6.52 16.98
N ARG A 134 3.32 5.89 18.07
CA ARG A 134 2.59 6.61 19.13
C ARG A 134 3.42 7.63 19.90
N LYS A 135 4.75 7.59 19.84
CA LYS A 135 5.62 8.59 20.46
C LYS A 135 5.70 9.89 19.65
N GLU A 136 5.36 9.85 18.37
CA GLU A 136 5.41 11.00 17.47
C GLU A 136 4.02 11.24 16.89
N ALA A 137 3.35 12.34 17.24
CA ALA A 137 2.05 12.67 16.68
C ALA A 137 2.23 13.13 15.22
N VAL A 138 2.38 12.19 14.31
CA VAL A 138 2.61 12.46 12.90
C VAL A 138 1.32 12.99 12.26
N LYS A 139 1.33 14.25 11.83
CA LYS A 139 0.25 14.92 11.11
C LYS A 139 0.63 15.08 9.64
N ILE A 140 -0.33 14.77 8.77
CA ILE A 140 -0.22 15.11 7.34
C ILE A 140 -0.79 16.52 7.18
N ILE A 141 -0.03 17.40 6.55
CA ILE A 141 -0.45 18.76 6.20
C ILE A 141 -0.51 18.92 4.69
N GLU A 142 -1.53 19.59 4.19
CA GLU A 142 -1.60 19.99 2.78
C GLU A 142 -0.98 21.39 2.66
N ILE A 143 0.05 21.51 1.81
CA ILE A 143 0.84 22.73 1.67
C ILE A 143 0.34 23.56 0.50
N THR A 144 0.09 22.91 -0.63
CA THR A 144 -0.48 23.54 -1.82
C THR A 144 -1.27 22.52 -2.62
N THR A 145 -2.33 22.99 -3.26
CA THR A 145 -3.25 22.15 -4.03
C THR A 145 -3.60 22.86 -5.33
N LEU A 146 -3.56 22.12 -6.43
CA LEU A 146 -4.05 22.55 -7.73
C LEU A 146 -5.23 21.66 -8.10
N GLN A 147 -6.41 22.26 -8.13
CA GLN A 147 -7.63 21.58 -8.54
C GLN A 147 -7.72 21.57 -10.07
N THR A 148 -7.96 20.40 -10.65
CA THR A 148 -8.25 20.26 -12.08
C THR A 148 -9.65 19.67 -12.26
N ALA A 149 -10.14 19.61 -13.50
CA ALA A 149 -11.45 19.04 -13.79
C ALA A 149 -11.56 17.53 -13.48
N LYS A 150 -10.44 16.78 -13.53
CA LYS A 150 -10.43 15.31 -13.40
C LYS A 150 -9.72 14.80 -12.13
N HIS A 151 -8.75 15.54 -11.61
CA HIS A 151 -7.95 15.13 -10.45
C HIS A 151 -7.43 16.35 -9.68
N ASN A 152 -6.86 16.11 -8.50
CA ASN A 152 -6.19 17.15 -7.73
C ASN A 152 -4.70 16.82 -7.62
N LEU A 153 -3.85 17.82 -7.85
CA LEU A 153 -2.44 17.72 -7.51
C LEU A 153 -2.24 18.36 -6.14
N VAL A 154 -1.70 17.60 -5.19
CA VAL A 154 -1.57 18.02 -3.79
C VAL A 154 -0.13 17.81 -3.34
N LEU A 155 0.50 18.87 -2.85
CA LEU A 155 1.76 18.76 -2.13
C LEU A 155 1.45 18.56 -0.64
N ARG A 156 1.79 17.39 -0.12
CA ARG A 156 1.58 17.03 1.29
C ARG A 156 2.91 16.95 2.03
N GLY A 157 2.92 17.48 3.25
CA GLY A 157 4.01 17.33 4.21
C GLY A 157 3.63 16.40 5.34
N LEU A 158 4.61 15.66 5.84
CA LEU A 158 4.50 14.84 7.05
C LEU A 158 5.24 15.55 8.19
N THR A 159 4.54 16.01 9.22
CA THR A 159 5.12 16.81 10.31
C THR A 159 4.78 16.19 11.67
N THR A 160 5.69 16.24 12.62
CA THR A 160 5.51 15.70 13.99
C THR A 160 5.08 16.79 14.99
N ASP A 161 5.51 18.03 14.76
CA ASP A 161 5.33 19.18 15.65
C ASP A 161 4.65 20.38 14.97
N GLY A 162 4.37 20.26 13.66
CA GLY A 162 3.82 21.32 12.82
C GLY A 162 4.86 22.29 12.27
N THR A 163 6.09 22.25 12.78
CA THR A 163 7.19 23.18 12.45
C THR A 163 8.07 22.62 11.36
N PHE A 164 8.50 21.35 11.47
CA PHE A 164 9.33 20.69 10.47
C PHE A 164 8.58 19.56 9.78
N CYS A 165 8.81 19.41 8.49
CA CYS A 165 8.35 18.26 7.73
C CYS A 165 9.49 17.25 7.66
N THR A 166 9.20 16.00 8.02
CA THR A 166 10.11 14.85 7.86
C THR A 166 10.06 14.27 6.44
N SER A 167 8.99 14.58 5.70
CA SER A 167 8.84 14.21 4.29
C SER A 167 7.90 15.18 3.59
N LEU A 168 8.21 15.50 2.34
CA LEU A 168 7.27 16.12 1.40
C LEU A 168 6.96 15.11 0.31
N ALA A 169 5.69 15.03 -0.10
CA ALA A 169 5.25 14.19 -1.19
C ALA A 169 4.32 15.00 -2.10
N LEU A 170 4.62 15.01 -3.39
CA LEU A 170 3.66 15.48 -4.38
C LEU A 170 2.82 14.29 -4.85
N GLN A 171 1.52 14.45 -4.70
CA GLN A 171 0.53 13.41 -4.95
C GLN A 171 -0.50 13.90 -5.96
N GLU A 172 -1.03 12.95 -6.71
CA GLU A 172 -2.18 13.12 -7.56
C GLU A 172 -3.31 12.26 -7.02
N ASP A 173 -4.40 12.93 -6.70
CA ASP A 173 -5.59 12.37 -6.07
C ASP A 173 -6.72 12.33 -7.11
N TYR A 174 -7.14 11.11 -7.48
CA TYR A 174 -8.31 10.87 -8.31
C TYR A 174 -9.48 10.41 -7.43
N PRO A 175 -10.58 11.16 -7.36
CA PRO A 175 -11.78 10.69 -6.68
C PRO A 175 -12.39 9.52 -7.47
N VAL A 176 -12.55 8.36 -6.83
CA VAL A 176 -13.12 7.16 -7.48
C VAL A 176 -14.59 7.04 -7.11
N ILE A 177 -14.87 7.02 -5.80
CA ILE A 177 -16.21 7.06 -5.22
C ILE A 177 -16.15 7.88 -3.92
N ASN A 178 -17.29 8.32 -3.41
CA ASN A 178 -17.32 9.07 -2.15
C ASN A 178 -16.60 8.32 -1.02
N GLY A 179 -15.56 8.94 -0.45
CA GLY A 179 -14.74 8.38 0.63
C GLY A 179 -13.58 7.47 0.20
N LEU A 180 -13.40 7.22 -1.09
CA LEU A 180 -12.29 6.43 -1.65
C LEU A 180 -11.66 7.16 -2.85
N ARG A 181 -10.37 7.41 -2.74
CA ARG A 181 -9.57 8.02 -3.81
C ARG A 181 -8.42 7.11 -4.23
N LEU A 182 -7.99 7.26 -5.48
CA LEU A 182 -6.77 6.67 -6.00
C LEU A 182 -5.67 7.73 -5.89
N VAL A 183 -4.56 7.37 -5.24
CA VAL A 183 -3.44 8.26 -4.95
C VAL A 183 -2.18 7.76 -5.64
N LYS A 184 -1.56 8.65 -6.42
CA LYS A 184 -0.27 8.40 -7.06
C LYS A 184 0.76 9.39 -6.56
N THR A 185 1.88 8.90 -6.05
CA THR A 185 2.98 9.75 -5.59
C THR A 185 4.00 9.93 -6.71
N PHE A 186 4.25 11.17 -7.14
CA PHE A 186 5.19 11.50 -8.21
C PHE A 186 6.56 11.88 -7.70
N TYR A 187 6.60 12.60 -6.58
CA TYR A 187 7.83 13.09 -5.99
C TYR A 187 7.78 12.88 -4.49
N ARG A 188 8.92 12.51 -3.90
CA ARG A 188 9.08 12.42 -2.46
C ARG A 188 10.44 12.93 -2.04
N LEU A 189 10.45 13.96 -1.20
CA LEU A 189 11.62 14.38 -0.45
C LEU A 189 11.53 13.78 0.96
N LYS A 190 12.63 13.23 1.45
CA LYS A 190 12.79 12.80 2.84
C LYS A 190 13.92 13.62 3.45
N ASP A 191 13.56 14.51 4.35
CA ASP A 191 14.49 15.36 5.06
C ASP A 191 13.85 15.63 6.42
N LYS A 192 14.59 15.39 7.50
CA LYS A 192 14.03 15.40 8.87
C LYS A 192 13.84 16.82 9.40
N ASP A 193 14.60 17.77 8.86
CA ASP A 193 14.68 19.13 9.39
C ASP A 193 14.18 20.16 8.35
N TYR A 194 13.36 19.71 7.41
CA TYR A 194 12.88 20.55 6.33
C TYR A 194 11.78 21.50 6.80
N ASP A 195 12.09 22.79 6.83
CA ASP A 195 11.17 23.86 7.22
C ASP A 195 10.40 24.37 6.00
N TYR A 196 9.27 23.73 5.71
CA TYR A 196 8.39 24.10 4.60
C TYR A 196 7.81 25.51 4.72
N ARG A 197 7.85 26.17 5.89
CA ARG A 197 7.29 27.52 6.05
C ARG A 197 8.22 28.61 5.53
N LYS A 198 9.51 28.31 5.34
CA LYS A 198 10.50 29.25 4.80
C LYS A 198 10.46 29.36 3.28
N GLU A 199 9.70 28.50 2.62
CA GLU A 199 9.67 28.36 1.17
C GLU A 199 8.29 28.70 0.63
N LEU A 200 8.27 29.29 -0.56
CA LEU A 200 7.05 29.54 -1.31
C LEU A 200 6.86 28.39 -2.30
N PHE A 201 5.73 27.69 -2.17
CA PHE A 201 5.33 26.65 -3.11
C PHE A 201 4.25 27.16 -4.03
N SER A 202 4.44 26.95 -5.33
CA SER A 202 3.41 27.21 -6.33
C SER A 202 3.29 26.00 -7.24
N LEU A 203 2.07 25.47 -7.32
CA LEU A 203 1.69 24.47 -8.30
C LEU A 203 0.93 25.18 -9.42
N SER A 204 1.37 24.99 -10.66
CA SER A 204 0.71 25.56 -11.84
C SER A 204 0.70 24.56 -12.97
N LEU A 205 -0.42 24.49 -13.70
CA LEU A 205 -0.47 23.75 -14.96
C LEU A 205 0.42 24.47 -15.97
N VAL A 206 1.29 23.69 -16.62
CA VAL A 206 2.08 24.15 -17.78
C VAL A 206 1.28 23.84 -19.05
N ASP A 207 0.67 22.67 -19.11
CA ASP A 207 -0.33 22.25 -20.11
C ASP A 207 -1.27 21.19 -19.53
N ASP A 208 -2.14 20.58 -20.36
CA ASP A 208 -3.13 19.57 -19.95
C ASP A 208 -2.51 18.28 -19.36
N ASN A 209 -1.22 18.04 -19.60
CA ASN A 209 -0.47 16.85 -19.20
C ASN A 209 0.80 17.18 -18.37
N HIS A 210 1.05 18.45 -18.07
CA HIS A 210 2.22 18.88 -17.32
C HIS A 210 1.83 19.87 -16.23
N ALA A 211 2.35 19.62 -15.03
CA ALA A 211 2.35 20.60 -13.96
C ALA A 211 3.78 20.96 -13.56
N GLY A 212 3.99 22.23 -13.29
CA GLY A 212 5.21 22.70 -12.64
C GLY A 212 4.98 22.81 -11.15
N LEU A 213 5.87 22.22 -10.36
CA LEU A 213 6.05 22.60 -8.96
C LEU A 213 7.22 23.57 -8.88
N VAL A 214 6.93 24.82 -8.52
CA VAL A 214 7.93 25.84 -8.25
C VAL A 214 8.16 25.91 -6.75
N ILE A 215 9.41 25.67 -6.36
CA ILE A 215 9.88 25.86 -5.00
C ILE A 215 10.79 27.10 -5.02
N GLN A 216 10.38 28.14 -4.30
CA GLN A 216 11.15 29.37 -4.17
C GLN A 216 11.62 29.55 -2.72
N HIS A 217 12.94 29.52 -2.53
CA HIS A 217 13.54 29.84 -1.24
C HIS A 217 13.62 31.37 -1.11
N GLY A 218 12.69 32.00 -0.38
CA GLY A 218 12.73 33.44 -0.09
C GLY A 218 12.65 34.40 -1.32
N PRO A 219 12.68 35.72 -1.07
CA PRO A 219 12.43 36.73 -2.11
C PRO A 219 13.56 36.92 -3.13
N ARG A 220 14.75 36.34 -2.91
CA ARG A 220 15.96 36.56 -3.75
C ARG A 220 16.75 35.30 -4.13
N SER A 221 16.28 34.09 -3.82
CA SER A 221 17.06 32.85 -4.00
C SER A 221 16.49 31.89 -5.04
N GLN A 222 17.28 30.86 -5.34
CA GLN A 222 17.11 29.84 -6.37
C GLN A 222 15.67 29.32 -6.48
N ARG A 223 15.18 29.25 -7.72
CA ARG A 223 13.92 28.59 -8.07
C ARG A 223 14.24 27.17 -8.52
N VAL A 224 13.74 26.19 -7.81
CA VAL A 224 13.72 24.81 -8.31
C VAL A 224 12.37 24.63 -9.00
N VAL A 225 12.41 24.42 -10.31
CA VAL A 225 11.23 24.05 -11.10
C VAL A 225 11.30 22.56 -11.31
N ILE A 226 10.37 21.84 -10.70
CA ILE A 226 10.17 20.42 -10.95
C ILE A 226 9.09 20.34 -12.01
N ASP A 227 9.48 20.03 -13.24
CA ASP A 227 8.54 19.73 -14.31
C ASP A 227 8.01 18.31 -14.10
N LEU A 228 6.69 18.20 -14.04
CA LEU A 228 6.00 16.95 -13.76
C LEU A 228 5.20 16.61 -14.99
N THR A 229 5.69 15.63 -15.74
CA THR A 229 4.87 14.96 -16.75
C THR A 229 3.80 14.14 -16.02
N ILE A 230 2.60 14.70 -15.95
CA ILE A 230 1.39 13.98 -15.57
C ILE A 230 1.09 13.06 -16.75
N LYS A 231 1.62 11.83 -16.72
CA LYS A 231 1.28 10.84 -17.75
C LYS A 231 -0.20 10.52 -17.65
N ASN A 232 -0.98 11.21 -18.46
CA ASN A 232 -2.41 11.06 -18.63
C ASN A 232 -2.73 9.75 -19.38
N ARG A 233 -2.39 8.61 -18.78
CA ARG A 233 -2.68 7.27 -19.34
C ARG A 233 -4.18 6.94 -19.35
N TRP A 234 -5.02 7.81 -18.82
CA TRP A 234 -6.47 7.65 -18.80
C TRP A 234 -7.15 8.25 -20.04
N SER A 235 -6.47 9.15 -20.78
CA SER A 235 -6.97 9.65 -22.07
C SER A 235 -7.16 8.53 -23.10
N GLU A 236 -6.29 7.51 -23.08
CA GLU A 236 -6.41 6.30 -23.91
C GLU A 236 -7.59 5.38 -23.51
N PHE A 237 -8.14 5.55 -22.29
CA PHE A 237 -9.31 4.81 -21.81
C PHE A 237 -10.62 5.47 -22.26
N ASP A 238 -10.64 6.80 -22.44
CA ASP A 238 -11.82 7.58 -22.89
C ASP A 238 -12.07 7.42 -24.41
N GLU A 239 -11.02 7.23 -25.23
CA GLU A 239 -11.21 7.09 -26.69
C GLU A 239 -11.87 5.76 -27.13
N ASN A 240 -11.97 4.77 -26.23
CA ASN A 240 -12.54 3.45 -26.54
C ASN A 240 -13.89 3.17 -25.85
N VAL A 241 -14.51 4.17 -25.20
CA VAL A 241 -15.75 3.97 -24.40
C VAL A 241 -16.92 4.85 -24.89
N TYR A 242 -16.83 5.42 -26.10
CA TYR A 242 -17.99 6.03 -26.78
C TYR A 242 -18.31 5.34 -28.11
#